data_AF-A0A7V2W8G2-F1
#
_entry.id   AF-A0A7V2W8G2-F1
#
_cell.length_a   1.000
_cell.length_b   1.000
_cell.length_c   1.000
_cell.angle_alpha   90.00
_cell.angle_beta   90.00
_cell.angle_gamma   90.00
#
_symmetry.space_group_name_H-M   'P 1'
#
loop_
_entity.id
_entity.type
_entity.pdbx_description
1 polymer ?
#
loop_
_entity_poly.entity_id
_entity_poly.type
_entity_poly.pdbx_seq_one_letter_code
_entity_poly.pdbx_strand_id
1 'polypeptide(L)'
;NGRVTGIECVRMRLGSPDASGRAAPEPVPGSEFTLPADQVIKAIGQQKPALIAELGLATERGFVKVDEAYRTSIDRVYAGGDCIRARGAASTVMATQDGKLAARAIHEHLGAAAAAAD
;
A
#
# COMPACT_ATOMS: atom_id res chain seq x y z
N ASN A 1 -29.50 -7.76 -20.09
CA ASN A 1 -28.80 -6.47 -20.30
C ASN A 1 -27.51 -6.33 -19.48
N GLY A 2 -26.96 -7.41 -18.89
CA GLY A 2 -25.69 -7.36 -18.14
C GLY A 2 -25.67 -6.42 -16.91
N ARG A 3 -26.84 -5.94 -16.46
CA ARG A 3 -26.95 -5.02 -15.32
C ARG A 3 -26.87 -5.82 -14.02
N VAL A 4 -26.15 -5.28 -13.06
CA VAL A 4 -26.16 -5.80 -11.69
C VAL A 4 -27.57 -5.68 -11.12
N THR A 5 -28.01 -6.71 -10.41
CA THR A 5 -29.32 -6.76 -9.74
C THR A 5 -29.21 -7.02 -8.24
N GLY A 6 -28.03 -7.41 -7.77
CA GLY A 6 -27.74 -7.64 -6.36
C GLY A 6 -26.37 -8.24 -6.14
N ILE A 7 -26.03 -8.40 -4.87
CA ILE A 7 -24.83 -9.08 -4.40
C ILE A 7 -25.24 -10.21 -3.45
N GLU A 8 -24.73 -11.41 -3.70
CA GLU A 8 -24.89 -12.53 -2.78
C GLU A 8 -23.90 -12.37 -1.63
N CYS A 9 -24.42 -12.45 -0.41
CA CYS A 9 -23.70 -12.24 0.83
C CYS A 9 -23.97 -13.40 1.80
N VAL A 10 -23.04 -13.62 2.72
CA VAL A 10 -23.23 -14.51 3.88
C VAL A 10 -23.07 -13.69 5.16
N ARG A 11 -23.81 -14.02 6.22
CA ARG A 11 -23.64 -13.34 7.51
C ARG A 11 -22.31 -13.76 8.15
N MET A 12 -21.69 -12.81 8.83
CA MET A 12 -20.44 -13.03 9.57
C MET A 12 -20.69 -12.93 11.07
N ARG A 13 -19.96 -13.71 11.86
CA ARG A 13 -19.84 -13.58 13.31
C ARG A 13 -18.39 -13.23 13.69
N LEU A 14 -18.20 -12.63 14.86
CA LEU A 14 -16.86 -12.36 15.38
C LEU A 14 -16.27 -13.66 15.96
N GLY A 15 -15.16 -14.09 15.38
CA GLY A 15 -14.33 -15.19 15.87
C GLY A 15 -13.21 -14.70 16.80
N SER A 16 -12.20 -15.55 16.99
CA SER A 16 -11.01 -15.18 17.75
C SER A 16 -10.22 -14.03 17.09
N PRO A 17 -9.48 -13.22 17.87
CA PRO A 17 -8.61 -12.19 17.31
C PRO A 17 -7.57 -12.76 16.33
N ASP A 18 -7.37 -12.06 15.21
CA ASP A 18 -6.30 -12.31 14.25
C ASP A 18 -4.94 -11.77 14.76
N ALA A 19 -3.88 -11.94 13.96
CA ALA A 19 -2.53 -11.47 14.32
C ALA A 19 -2.41 -9.96 14.53
N SER A 20 -3.39 -9.16 14.08
CA SER A 20 -3.46 -7.71 14.34
C SER A 20 -4.21 -7.38 15.64
N GLY A 21 -4.78 -8.38 16.32
CA GLY A 21 -5.64 -8.22 17.49
C GLY A 21 -7.10 -7.91 17.15
N ARG A 22 -7.45 -7.85 15.86
CA ARG A 22 -8.84 -7.62 15.41
C ARG A 22 -9.60 -8.94 15.42
N ALA A 23 -10.82 -8.95 15.93
CA ALA A 23 -11.69 -10.12 15.83
C ALA A 23 -11.86 -10.56 14.36
N ALA A 24 -11.52 -11.81 14.05
CA ALA A 24 -11.62 -12.34 12.70
C ALA A 24 -13.08 -12.58 12.31
N PRO A 25 -13.51 -12.23 11.08
CA PRO A 25 -14.84 -12.55 10.60
C PRO A 25 -14.93 -14.05 10.27
N GLU A 26 -15.93 -14.75 10.84
CA GLU A 26 -16.24 -16.14 10.52
C GLU A 26 -17.61 -16.24 9.85
N PRO A 27 -17.75 -16.94 8.70
CA PRO A 27 -19.03 -17.09 8.04
C PRO A 27 -19.99 -17.95 8.88
N VAL A 28 -21.26 -17.58 8.89
CA VAL A 28 -22.34 -18.39 9.48
C VAL A 28 -22.94 -19.27 8.38
N PRO A 29 -22.74 -20.61 8.39
CA PRO A 29 -23.26 -21.48 7.34
C PRO A 29 -24.79 -21.42 7.21
N GLY A 30 -25.31 -21.43 5.98
CA GLY A 30 -26.76 -21.40 5.74
C GLY A 30 -27.40 -20.03 5.94
N SER A 31 -26.60 -18.97 6.03
CA SER A 31 -27.07 -17.59 6.22
C SER A 31 -26.98 -16.73 4.96
N GLU A 32 -26.85 -17.37 3.80
CA GLU A 32 -26.73 -16.74 2.50
C GLU A 32 -27.99 -15.89 2.19
N PHE A 33 -27.78 -14.70 1.66
CA PHE A 33 -28.85 -13.80 1.26
C PHE A 33 -28.39 -12.92 0.09
N THR A 34 -29.35 -12.49 -0.74
CA THR A 34 -29.07 -11.52 -1.80
C THR A 34 -29.45 -10.12 -1.31
N LEU A 35 -28.50 -9.19 -1.34
CA LEU A 35 -28.75 -7.77 -1.14
C LEU A 35 -29.05 -7.13 -2.50
N PRO A 36 -30.27 -6.59 -2.74
CA PRO A 36 -30.60 -5.93 -3.98
C PRO A 36 -29.72 -4.69 -4.20
N ALA A 37 -29.15 -4.58 -5.41
CA ALA A 37 -28.27 -3.48 -5.79
C ALA A 37 -28.27 -3.32 -7.31
N ASP A 38 -28.25 -2.09 -7.79
CA ASP A 38 -28.10 -1.77 -9.21
C ASP A 38 -26.67 -1.34 -9.58
N GLN A 39 -25.83 -1.08 -8.57
CA GLN A 39 -24.40 -0.76 -8.68
C GLN A 39 -23.60 -1.38 -7.54
N VAL A 40 -22.35 -1.76 -7.82
CA VAL A 40 -21.41 -2.30 -6.83
C VAL A 40 -20.05 -1.60 -6.96
N ILE A 41 -19.59 -0.98 -5.87
CA ILE A 41 -18.30 -0.27 -5.80
C ILE A 41 -17.37 -1.06 -4.87
N LYS A 42 -16.25 -1.58 -5.42
CA LYS A 42 -15.26 -2.32 -4.65
C LYS A 42 -14.32 -1.36 -3.91
N ALA A 43 -14.47 -1.27 -2.58
CA ALA A 43 -13.66 -0.42 -1.71
C ALA A 43 -12.86 -1.22 -0.64
N ILE A 44 -12.39 -2.43 -0.98
CA ILE A 44 -11.69 -3.35 -0.06
C ILE A 44 -10.17 -3.11 0.03
N GLY A 45 -9.72 -1.91 -0.33
CA GLY A 45 -8.31 -1.57 -0.46
C GLY A 45 -7.78 -1.67 -1.89
N GLN A 46 -6.53 -1.26 -2.06
CA GLN A 46 -5.86 -1.14 -3.36
C GLN A 46 -4.82 -2.25 -3.54
N GLN A 47 -4.65 -2.71 -4.78
CA GLN A 47 -3.55 -3.60 -5.15
C GLN A 47 -2.34 -2.81 -5.63
N LYS A 48 -1.17 -3.44 -5.57
CA LYS A 48 0.12 -2.79 -5.81
C LYS A 48 0.37 -2.67 -7.31
N PRO A 49 0.98 -1.59 -7.79
CA PRO A 49 1.31 -1.46 -9.20
C PRO A 49 2.37 -2.49 -9.60
N ALA A 50 2.07 -3.34 -10.58
CA ALA A 50 3.04 -4.29 -11.16
C ALA A 50 4.27 -3.58 -11.76
N LEU A 51 4.07 -2.32 -12.19
CA LEU A 51 5.07 -1.45 -12.81
C LEU A 51 6.37 -1.33 -11.99
N ILE A 52 6.31 -1.38 -10.65
CA ILE A 52 7.53 -1.27 -9.81
C ILE A 52 8.51 -2.40 -10.13
N ALA A 53 8.00 -3.63 -10.32
CA ALA A 53 8.83 -4.77 -10.67
C ALA A 53 9.39 -4.66 -12.09
N GLU A 54 8.60 -4.11 -13.03
CA GLU A 54 9.02 -3.89 -14.42
C GLU A 54 10.14 -2.84 -14.54
N LEU A 55 10.16 -1.87 -13.63
CA LEU A 55 11.19 -0.82 -13.56
C LEU A 55 12.51 -1.28 -12.92
N GLY A 56 12.63 -2.56 -12.52
CA GLY A 56 13.85 -3.10 -11.90
C GLY A 56 14.11 -2.63 -10.47
N LEU A 57 13.11 -2.07 -9.79
CA LEU A 57 13.22 -1.66 -8.39
C LEU A 57 13.07 -2.87 -7.47
N ALA A 58 13.93 -2.96 -6.45
CA ALA A 58 13.75 -3.93 -5.38
C ALA A 58 12.44 -3.67 -4.64
N THR A 59 11.72 -4.73 -4.29
CA THR A 59 10.42 -4.62 -3.60
C THR A 59 10.39 -5.43 -2.31
N GLU A 60 9.62 -4.94 -1.32
CA GLU A 60 9.16 -5.73 -0.18
C GLU A 60 7.64 -5.86 -0.28
N ARG A 61 7.15 -7.08 -0.46
CA ARG A 61 5.72 -7.36 -0.64
C ARG A 61 5.11 -6.51 -1.75
N GLY A 62 5.82 -6.18 -2.84
CA GLY A 62 5.31 -5.36 -3.94
C GLY A 62 5.25 -3.85 -3.68
N PHE A 63 5.81 -3.37 -2.56
CA PHE A 63 6.09 -1.95 -2.33
C PHE A 63 7.57 -1.68 -2.63
N VAL A 64 7.91 -0.45 -3.03
CA VAL A 64 9.31 -0.08 -3.28
C VAL A 64 10.09 -0.23 -1.99
N LYS A 65 11.16 -1.02 -2.02
CA LYS A 65 12.07 -1.16 -0.89
C LYS A 65 13.01 0.04 -0.87
N VAL A 66 13.15 0.66 0.30
CA VAL A 66 14.08 1.77 0.52
C VAL A 66 14.98 1.53 1.72
N ASP A 67 16.12 2.22 1.76
CA ASP A 67 17.00 2.29 2.93
C ASP A 67 16.54 3.38 3.93
N GLU A 68 17.32 3.59 5.00
CA GLU A 68 17.04 4.60 6.04
C GLU A 68 17.03 6.05 5.51
N ALA A 69 17.69 6.29 4.38
CA ALA A 69 17.76 7.58 3.70
C ALA A 69 16.75 7.69 2.54
N TYR A 70 15.76 6.79 2.47
CA TYR A 70 14.72 6.74 1.45
C TYR A 70 15.24 6.49 0.02
N ARG A 71 16.46 5.96 -0.12
CA ARG A 71 17.02 5.55 -1.42
C ARG A 71 16.46 4.21 -1.84
N THR A 72 16.18 4.07 -3.12
CA THR A 72 15.79 2.78 -3.71
C THR A 72 17.02 1.93 -4.06
N SER A 73 16.80 0.77 -4.68
CA SER A 73 17.90 -0.04 -5.24
C SER A 73 18.57 0.58 -6.48
N ILE A 74 17.99 1.63 -7.06
CA ILE A 74 18.53 2.33 -8.23
C ILE A 74 19.18 3.63 -7.76
N ASP A 75 20.42 3.87 -8.21
CA ASP A 75 21.15 5.08 -7.86
C ASP A 75 20.38 6.35 -8.27
N ARG A 76 20.44 7.35 -7.39
CA ARG A 76 19.75 8.65 -7.53
C ARG A 76 18.22 8.57 -7.65
N VAL A 77 17.61 7.41 -7.36
CA VAL A 77 16.15 7.23 -7.28
C VAL A 77 15.74 7.02 -5.83
N TYR A 78 14.75 7.80 -5.39
CA TYR A 78 14.23 7.82 -4.03
C TYR A 78 12.72 7.59 -4.04
N ALA A 79 12.18 7.07 -2.94
CA ALA A 79 10.75 6.82 -2.82
C ALA A 79 10.24 7.12 -1.39
N GLY A 80 9.00 7.57 -1.28
CA GLY A 80 8.35 7.89 -0.01
C GLY A 80 6.83 7.85 -0.14
N GLY A 81 6.14 7.84 1.00
CA GLY A 81 4.68 7.73 1.06
C GLY A 81 4.16 6.31 0.88
N ASP A 82 2.94 6.19 0.37
CA ASP A 82 2.21 4.92 0.34
C ASP A 82 2.91 3.84 -0.49
N CYS A 83 3.73 4.23 -1.48
CA CYS A 83 4.45 3.29 -2.35
C CYS A 83 5.56 2.50 -1.64
N ILE A 84 5.99 2.91 -0.43
CA ILE A 84 6.99 2.19 0.38
C ILE A 84 6.37 1.48 1.60
N ARG A 85 5.05 1.59 1.83
CA ARG A 85 4.37 1.06 3.04
C ARG A 85 4.06 -0.43 2.95
N ALA A 86 5.09 -1.27 3.00
CA ALA A 86 4.95 -2.73 3.06
C ALA A 86 4.24 -3.26 4.32
N ARG A 87 4.21 -2.44 5.38
CA ARG A 87 3.63 -2.74 6.69
C ARG A 87 3.11 -1.44 7.31
N GLY A 88 2.17 -1.58 8.25
CA GLY A 88 1.61 -0.44 8.99
C GLY A 88 0.58 0.36 8.18
N ALA A 89 0.09 1.44 8.80
CA ALA A 89 -0.86 2.34 8.16
C ALA A 89 -0.16 3.32 7.21
N ALA A 90 -0.87 3.74 6.17
CA ALA A 90 -0.53 4.88 5.34
C ALA A 90 -1.36 6.09 5.78
N SER A 91 -0.74 7.27 5.81
CA SER A 91 -1.44 8.53 6.07
C SER A 91 -0.74 9.68 5.38
N THR A 92 -1.50 10.73 5.06
CA THR A 92 -0.97 11.93 4.41
C THR A 92 0.16 12.58 5.20
N VAL A 93 0.10 12.53 6.53
CA VAL A 93 1.15 13.08 7.41
C VAL A 93 2.44 12.27 7.26
N MET A 94 2.35 10.94 7.25
CA MET A 94 3.49 10.06 7.04
C MET A 94 4.12 10.26 5.66
N ALA A 95 3.30 10.35 4.61
CA ALA A 95 3.79 10.61 3.25
C ALA A 95 4.49 11.97 3.14
N THR A 96 3.97 13.00 3.80
CA THR A 96 4.62 14.33 3.85
C THR A 96 5.97 14.26 4.55
N GLN A 97 6.05 13.53 5.67
CA GLN A 97 7.30 13.37 6.41
C GLN A 97 8.35 12.61 5.59
N ASP A 98 7.96 11.52 4.93
CA ASP A 98 8.86 10.78 4.03
C ASP A 98 9.40 11.67 2.91
N GLY A 99 8.53 12.50 2.30
CA GLY A 99 8.93 13.43 1.26
C GLY A 99 10.00 14.42 1.74
N LYS A 100 9.87 14.95 2.98
CA LYS A 100 10.88 15.84 3.58
C LYS A 100 12.22 15.12 3.81
N LEU A 101 12.18 13.88 4.29
CA LEU A 101 13.37 13.09 4.56
C LEU A 101 14.09 12.69 3.26
N ALA A 102 13.32 12.23 2.25
CA ALA A 102 13.85 11.94 0.92
C ALA A 102 14.45 13.19 0.26
N ALA A 103 13.78 14.34 0.34
CA ALA A 103 14.29 15.61 -0.19
C ALA A 103 15.62 16.03 0.47
N ARG A 104 15.74 15.86 1.79
CA ARG A 104 17.00 16.08 2.51
C ARG A 104 18.11 15.15 2.02
N ALA A 105 17.83 13.85 1.88
CA ALA A 105 18.81 12.88 1.40
C ALA A 105 19.23 13.10 -0.06
N ILE A 106 18.32 13.61 -0.90
CA ILE A 106 18.63 14.07 -2.26
C ILE A 106 19.56 15.29 -2.21
N HIS A 107 19.24 16.28 -1.40
CA HIS A 107 20.05 17.49 -1.26
C HIS A 107 21.48 17.17 -0.79
N GLU A 108 21.62 16.34 0.24
CA GLU A 108 22.92 15.90 0.75
C GLU A 108 23.74 15.15 -0.32
N HIS A 109 23.09 14.26 -1.10
CA HIS A 109 23.75 13.56 -2.21
C HIS A 109 24.26 14.54 -3.27
N LEU A 110 23.41 15.45 -3.75
CA LEU A 110 23.78 16.38 -4.81
C LEU A 110 24.82 17.42 -4.34
N GLY A 111 24.74 17.85 -3.08
CA GLY A 111 25.72 18.76 -2.48
C GLY A 111 27.09 18.12 -2.29
N ALA A 112 27.13 16.85 -1.87
CA ALA A 112 28.38 16.09 -1.76
C ALA A 112 29.03 15.82 -3.12
N ALA A 113 28.22 15.57 -4.16
CA ALA A 113 28.72 15.37 -5.53
C ALA A 113 29.35 16.65 -6.13
N ALA A 114 28.83 17.83 -5.77
CA ALA A 114 29.42 19.10 -6.17
C ALA A 114 30.79 19.32 -5.51
N ALA A 115 30.93 19.01 -4.21
CA ALA A 115 32.19 19.19 -3.47
C ALA A 115 33.29 18.18 -3.84
N ALA A 116 32.96 17.06 -4.49
CA ALA A 116 33.93 16.06 -4.95
C ALA A 116 34.38 16.26 -6.41
N ALA A 117 33.74 17.19 -7.14
CA ALA A 117 34.08 17.55 -8.51
C ALA A 117 35.00 18.78 -8.61
N ASP A 118 35.28 19.42 -7.45
CA ASP A 118 36.26 20.49 -7.25
C ASP A 118 37.57 19.93 -6.65
#